data_AF-A0A1C5GIT7-F1
#
_entry.id   AF-A0A1C5GIT7-F1
#
_cell.length_a   1.000
_cell.length_b   1.000
_cell.length_c   1.000
_cell.angle_alpha   90.00
_cell.angle_beta   90.00
_cell.angle_gamma   90.00
#
_symmetry.space_group_name_H-M   'P 1'
#
loop_
_entity.id
_entity.type
_entity.pdbx_description
1 polymer ?
#
loop_
_entity_poly.entity_id
_entity_poly.type
_entity_poly.pdbx_seq_one_letter_code
_entity_poly.pdbx_strand_id
1 'polypeptide(L)'
;MSTVKHTLTPVRPAQRRREVVENDEFAAFTRRIIRAHGRRVATGDVEALRDLVALSANLDQAITDAVIGLRAFGYSWAEIGQRLGISRQAAQQRWGDRP
;
A
#
# COMPACT_ATOMS: atom_id res chain seq x y z
N MET A 1 44.30 -21.10 20.14
CA MET A 1 43.13 -21.95 19.82
C MET A 1 41.88 -21.09 19.82
N SER A 2 40.93 -21.42 18.94
CA SER A 2 39.95 -20.56 18.27
C SER A 2 39.11 -19.59 19.12
N THR A 3 39.12 -18.30 18.76
CA THR A 3 38.14 -17.30 19.19
C THR A 3 36.93 -17.38 18.27
N VAL A 4 35.87 -18.08 18.70
CA VAL A 4 34.63 -18.17 17.93
C VAL A 4 33.87 -16.85 18.09
N LYS A 5 33.68 -16.11 16.98
CA LYS A 5 32.82 -14.92 16.94
C LYS A 5 31.37 -15.34 17.18
N HIS A 6 30.74 -14.79 18.22
CA HIS A 6 29.28 -14.84 18.37
C HIS A 6 28.63 -14.24 17.12
N THR A 7 27.76 -15.00 16.48
CA THR A 7 26.96 -14.56 15.34
C THR A 7 26.12 -13.34 15.74
N LEU A 8 26.37 -12.19 15.14
CA LEU A 8 25.58 -10.95 15.23
C LEU A 8 24.29 -11.03 14.40
N THR A 9 23.63 -12.19 14.33
CA THR A 9 22.37 -12.30 13.61
C THR A 9 21.26 -11.90 14.56
N PRO A 10 20.66 -10.69 14.44
CA PRO A 10 19.44 -10.41 15.19
C PRO A 10 18.40 -11.44 14.75
N VAL A 11 17.77 -12.09 15.74
CA VAL A 11 16.60 -12.94 15.53
C VAL A 11 15.60 -12.12 14.72
N ARG A 12 15.43 -12.45 13.43
CA ARG A 12 14.36 -11.85 12.63
C ARG A 12 13.07 -12.16 13.36
N PRO A 13 12.24 -11.17 13.74
CA PRO A 13 10.97 -11.46 14.37
C PRO A 13 10.20 -12.40 13.45
N ALA A 14 9.93 -13.59 13.97
CA ALA A 14 9.15 -14.60 13.30
C ALA A 14 7.79 -13.98 12.93
N GLN A 15 7.45 -14.11 11.65
CA GLN A 15 6.08 -14.11 11.14
C GLN A 15 5.28 -12.80 11.27
N ARG A 16 5.74 -11.72 10.60
CA ARG A 16 4.86 -10.61 10.19
C ARG A 16 4.00 -10.97 8.97
N ARG A 17 3.31 -12.10 9.01
CA ARG A 17 2.28 -12.45 8.05
C ARG A 17 0.97 -12.51 8.82
N ARG A 18 0.25 -11.38 8.83
CA ARG A 18 -1.18 -11.41 9.11
C ARG A 18 -1.80 -12.25 7.98
N GLU A 19 -2.55 -13.29 8.33
CA GLU A 19 -3.22 -14.13 7.33
C GLU A 19 -4.08 -13.26 6.41
N VAL A 20 -3.92 -13.43 5.10
CA VAL A 20 -4.33 -12.51 4.02
C VAL A 20 -5.83 -12.64 3.65
N VAL A 21 -6.68 -13.16 4.53
CA VAL A 21 -7.84 -13.92 4.03
C VAL A 21 -9.09 -13.10 3.67
N GLU A 22 -9.18 -11.80 3.95
CA GLU A 22 -10.38 -11.00 3.56
C GLU A 22 -10.12 -9.86 2.58
N ASN A 23 -8.87 -9.62 2.19
CA ASN A 23 -8.54 -8.43 1.39
C ASN A 23 -8.87 -8.59 -0.10
N ASP A 24 -8.79 -9.79 -0.66
CA ASP A 24 -8.87 -9.98 -2.12
C ASP A 24 -10.29 -9.85 -2.66
N GLU A 25 -11.29 -10.41 -1.96
CA GLU A 25 -12.71 -10.27 -2.33
C GLU A 25 -13.18 -8.82 -2.13
N PHE A 26 -12.79 -8.19 -1.03
CA PHE A 26 -13.09 -6.78 -0.78
C PHE A 26 -12.43 -5.86 -1.83
N ALA A 27 -11.19 -6.15 -2.22
CA ALA A 27 -10.51 -5.42 -3.29
C ALA A 27 -11.19 -5.66 -4.65
N ALA A 28 -11.61 -6.89 -4.95
CA ALA A 28 -12.35 -7.20 -6.18
C ALA A 28 -13.69 -6.46 -6.23
N PHE A 29 -14.43 -6.44 -5.12
CA PHE A 29 -15.65 -5.67 -4.96
C PHE A 29 -15.40 -4.17 -5.17
N THR A 30 -14.42 -3.58 -4.49
CA THR A 30 -14.06 -2.17 -4.59
C THR A 30 -13.72 -1.78 -6.03
N ARG A 31 -12.89 -2.57 -6.71
CA ARG A 31 -12.57 -2.36 -8.14
C ARG A 31 -13.81 -2.40 -9.03
N ARG A 32 -14.79 -3.29 -8.73
CA ARG A 32 -16.05 -3.37 -9.47
C ARG A 32 -16.89 -2.11 -9.32
N ILE A 33 -17.00 -1.58 -8.09
CA ILE A 33 -17.78 -0.38 -7.80
C ILE A 33 -17.18 0.86 -8.48
N ILE A 34 -15.86 1.07 -8.38
CA ILE A 34 -15.17 2.19 -9.04
C ILE A 34 -15.43 2.19 -10.55
N ARG A 35 -15.29 1.02 -11.20
CA ARG A 35 -15.56 0.88 -12.64
C ARG A 35 -17.03 1.17 -12.98
N ALA A 36 -17.96 0.74 -12.13
CA ALA A 36 -19.38 1.02 -12.33
C ALA A 36 -19.70 2.51 -12.21
N HIS A 37 -19.06 3.23 -11.26
CA HIS A 37 -19.22 4.68 -11.13
C HIS A 37 -18.70 5.41 -12.38
N GLY A 38 -17.49 5.09 -12.84
CA GLY A 38 -16.94 5.67 -14.08
C GLY A 38 -17.82 5.46 -15.31
N ARG A 39 -18.43 4.26 -15.46
CA ARG A 39 -19.38 4.01 -16.55
C ARG A 39 -20.63 4.88 -16.49
N ARG A 40 -21.15 5.18 -15.30
CA ARG A 40 -22.32 6.07 -15.14
C ARG A 40 -21.96 7.51 -15.49
N VAL A 41 -20.79 7.99 -15.07
CA VAL A 41 -20.29 9.32 -15.47
C VAL A 41 -20.17 9.40 -17.00
N ALA A 42 -19.61 8.35 -17.62
CA ALA A 42 -19.44 8.28 -19.08
C ALA A 42 -20.75 8.29 -19.89
N THR A 43 -21.93 8.09 -19.27
CA THR A 43 -23.22 8.20 -19.97
C THR A 43 -23.72 9.65 -20.11
N GLY A 44 -22.91 10.65 -19.76
CA GLY A 44 -23.17 12.07 -20.04
C GLY A 44 -23.34 12.97 -18.82
N ASP A 45 -23.01 12.49 -17.62
CA ASP A 45 -23.11 13.26 -16.38
C ASP A 45 -21.77 13.95 -16.08
N VAL A 46 -21.59 15.15 -16.64
CA VAL A 46 -20.36 15.95 -16.47
C VAL A 46 -20.18 16.44 -15.03
N GLU A 47 -21.26 16.68 -14.30
CA GLU A 47 -21.20 17.13 -12.91
C GLU A 47 -20.66 16.01 -12.01
N ALA A 48 -21.06 14.76 -12.25
CA ALA A 48 -20.53 13.60 -11.55
C ALA A 48 -19.03 13.33 -11.82
N LEU A 49 -18.41 13.97 -12.83
CA LEU A 49 -16.96 13.89 -13.04
C LEU A 49 -16.20 14.48 -11.86
N ARG A 50 -16.73 15.55 -11.23
CA ARG A 50 -16.10 16.16 -10.05
C ARG A 50 -15.99 15.17 -8.91
N ASP A 51 -17.06 14.40 -8.66
CA ASP A 51 -17.10 13.40 -7.59
C ASP A 51 -16.15 12.23 -7.89
N LEU A 52 -16.07 11.81 -9.16
CA LEU A 52 -15.13 10.77 -9.57
C LEU A 52 -13.66 11.21 -9.40
N VAL A 53 -13.34 12.48 -9.66
CA VAL A 53 -12.01 13.04 -9.41
C VAL A 53 -11.73 13.12 -7.90
N ALA A 54 -12.69 13.57 -7.09
CA ALA A 54 -12.55 13.59 -5.64
C ALA A 54 -12.31 12.19 -5.07
N LEU A 55 -12.97 11.17 -5.62
CA LEU A 55 -12.72 9.77 -5.26
C LEU A 55 -11.27 9.33 -5.53
N SER A 56 -10.65 9.80 -6.61
CA SER A 56 -9.23 9.50 -6.89
C SER A 56 -8.32 10.04 -5.79
N ALA A 57 -8.55 11.28 -5.35
CA ALA A 57 -7.78 11.88 -4.26
C ALA A 57 -7.95 11.11 -2.94
N ASN A 58 -9.18 10.64 -2.66
CA ASN A 58 -9.44 9.80 -1.49
C ASN A 58 -8.69 8.46 -1.56
N LEU A 59 -8.59 7.85 -2.74
CA LEU A 59 -7.82 6.61 -2.93
C LEU A 59 -6.32 6.85 -2.75
N ASP A 60 -5.78 7.95 -3.26
CA ASP A 60 -4.36 8.31 -3.07
C ASP A 60 -4.03 8.57 -1.58
N GLN A 61 -4.95 9.18 -0.84
CA GLN A 61 -4.81 9.35 0.61
C GLN A 61 -4.87 8.00 1.33
N ALA A 62 -5.85 7.15 1.03
CA ALA A 62 -5.95 5.82 1.63
C ALA A 62 -4.71 4.95 1.36
N ILE A 63 -4.10 5.05 0.17
CA ILE A 63 -2.83 4.40 -0.15
C ILE A 63 -1.70 4.93 0.73
N THR A 64 -1.65 6.25 0.95
CA THR A 64 -0.68 6.88 1.83
C THR A 64 -0.80 6.36 3.24
N ASP A 65 -2.00 6.38 3.81
CA ASP A 65 -2.28 5.92 5.16
C ASP A 65 -1.92 4.44 5.33
N ALA A 66 -2.24 3.61 4.33
CA ALA A 66 -1.89 2.20 4.33
C ALA A 66 -0.36 1.99 4.30
N VAL A 67 0.38 2.73 3.47
CA VAL A 67 1.84 2.63 3.39
C VAL A 67 2.49 3.07 4.70
N ILE A 68 2.04 4.18 5.29
CA ILE A 68 2.54 4.69 6.57
C ILE A 68 2.22 3.72 7.70
N GLY A 69 0.99 3.18 7.74
CA GLY A 69 0.60 2.13 8.68
C GLY A 69 1.47 0.87 8.56
N LEU A 70 1.79 0.42 7.34
CA LEU A 70 2.71 -0.70 7.13
C LEU A 70 4.15 -0.38 7.56
N ARG A 71 4.61 0.86 7.36
CA ARG A 71 5.92 1.32 7.87
C ARG A 71 5.96 1.30 9.40
N ALA A 72 4.92 1.81 10.05
CA ALA A 72 4.79 1.79 11.51
C ALA A 72 4.69 0.36 12.07
N PHE A 73 4.02 -0.54 11.36
CA PHE A 73 3.98 -1.97 11.68
C PHE A 73 5.35 -2.67 11.52
N GLY A 74 6.30 -2.03 10.84
CA GLY A 74 7.70 -2.43 10.78
C GLY A 74 8.19 -2.91 9.41
N TYR A 75 7.36 -2.91 8.36
CA TYR A 75 7.83 -3.20 7.00
C TYR A 75 8.81 -2.13 6.55
N SER A 76 9.92 -2.52 5.94
CA SER A 76 10.92 -1.60 5.38
C SER A 76 10.46 -0.98 4.05
N TRP A 77 11.06 0.15 3.67
CA TRP A 77 10.85 0.74 2.33
C TRP A 77 11.19 -0.23 1.20
N ALA A 78 12.15 -1.14 1.42
CA ALA A 78 12.53 -2.13 0.43
C ALA A 78 11.44 -3.18 0.23
N GLU A 79 10.87 -3.69 1.33
CA GLU A 79 9.76 -4.65 1.27
C GLU A 79 8.51 -4.05 0.65
N ILE A 80 8.16 -2.81 1.03
CA ILE A 80 7.00 -2.11 0.45
C ILE A 80 7.22 -1.85 -1.04
N GLY A 81 8.38 -1.32 -1.43
CA GLY A 81 8.72 -1.08 -2.83
C GLY A 81 8.64 -2.36 -3.67
N GLN A 82 9.19 -3.47 -3.17
CA GLN A 82 9.12 -4.77 -3.83
C GLN A 82 7.68 -5.24 -4.07
N ARG A 83 6.77 -5.06 -3.10
CA ARG A 83 5.35 -5.44 -3.24
C ARG A 83 4.58 -4.54 -4.20
N LEU A 84 5.00 -3.29 -4.36
CA LEU A 84 4.39 -2.33 -5.27
C LEU A 84 5.06 -2.29 -6.66
N GLY A 85 6.13 -3.07 -6.88
CA GLY A 85 6.86 -3.09 -8.15
C GLY A 85 7.73 -1.85 -8.39
N ILE A 86 8.15 -1.14 -7.34
CA ILE A 86 8.98 0.06 -7.42
C ILE A 86 10.25 -0.07 -6.57
N SER A 87 11.24 0.79 -6.83
CA SER A 87 12.47 0.80 -6.04
C SER A 87 12.25 1.28 -4.60
N ARG A 88 13.14 0.89 -3.69
CA ARG A 88 13.18 1.40 -2.31
C ARG A 88 13.22 2.93 -2.28
N GLN A 89 14.07 3.55 -3.12
CA GLN A 89 14.20 4.99 -3.19
C GLN A 89 12.90 5.65 -3.67
N ALA A 90 12.22 5.07 -4.67
CA ALA A 90 10.94 5.59 -5.15
C ALA A 90 9.86 5.54 -4.07
N ALA A 91 9.81 4.44 -3.29
CA ALA A 91 8.90 4.35 -2.16
C ALA A 91 9.22 5.40 -1.07
N GLN A 92 10.49 5.53 -0.68
CA GLN A 92 10.91 6.52 0.30
C GLN A 92 10.65 7.96 -0.19
N GLN A 93 10.90 8.26 -1.46
CA GLN A 93 10.64 9.60 -2.00
C GLN A 93 9.15 9.95 -2.01
N ARG A 94 8.29 8.95 -2.26
CA ARG A 94 6.84 9.18 -2.36
C ARG A 94 6.16 9.35 -1.01
N TRP A 95 6.62 8.63 0.02
CA TRP A 95 5.94 8.55 1.33
C TRP A 95 6.84 8.84 2.54
N GLY A 96 8.13 9.09 2.36
CA GLY A 96 9.11 9.20 3.44
C GLY A 96 8.96 10.44 4.31
N ASP A 97 8.44 11.53 3.76
CA ASP A 97 8.24 12.81 4.45
C ASP A 97 6.77 13.07 4.80
N ARG A 98 5.89 12.05 4.66
CA ARG A 98 4.47 12.17 4.99
C ARG A 98 4.26 11.76 6.47
N PRO A 99 3.44 12.53 7.22
CA PRO A 99 3.21 12.31 8.65
C PRO A 99 2.46 11.01 8.95
#